data_AF-A0A4P7VQ39-F1
#
_entry.id   AF-A0A4P7VQ39-F1
#
_cell.length_a   1.000
_cell.length_b   1.000
_cell.length_c   1.000
_cell.angle_alpha   90.00
_cell.angle_beta   90.00
_cell.angle_gamma   90.00
#
_symmetry.space_group_name_H-M   'P 1'
#
loop_
_entity.id
_entity.type
_entity.pdbx_description
1 polymer ?
#
loop_
_entity_poly.entity_id
_entity_poly.type
_entity_poly.pdbx_seq_one_letter_code
_entity_poly.pdbx_strand_id
1 'polypeptide(L)'
;MKVYILGRNNDDKGSQLEELTRQLLEYQGFSNIAKDTQHSGANEIDVRAEKKDYVGIRDIKTPVICECKAYNRPIDMTDWLKFIGKLYIERKKGHEAKHTIGLMISLFGANGCVQGSFRDDFADDERIQLITNDELYYILSKLYSINKATTVKEHLNHNHKIQCWDIDIAYFEKKCYLIVSLDNSKYTICNTSGELMKRHEVEEIVPLINTWTSFSQEMYEDVWSNEETTALLRIIESSMLTGLFSLGNLSLDDVQKHIIYSDSKESVPKEQLKEAALHSRYISIEDNNTLSLTEIDDVIPFINHVYKIGMQVDLFSSEKFQNMIDLKLMEQIKLVQYGLDLDNQERDDCMFLIKHSPSALLYTINADEFLHSYKTIATTNPDIKRLMHNHFFRQLVKLFEEDFSNPVFSSMMRNKFSIAEFNNRTTICLQTKEDKRQISFEQKLLLVPMQGFQQPILLSHILEK
;
A
#
# COMPACT_ATOMS: atom_id res chain seq x y z
N MET A 1 13.31 14.70 -11.73
CA MET A 1 12.11 14.99 -10.93
C MET A 1 12.26 16.42 -10.45
N LYS A 2 11.38 17.31 -10.87
CA LYS A 2 11.37 18.71 -10.44
C LYS A 2 10.64 18.84 -9.11
N VAL A 3 11.09 19.75 -8.26
CA VAL A 3 10.43 20.05 -6.97
C VAL A 3 9.58 21.32 -7.08
N TYR A 4 8.33 21.22 -6.66
CA TYR A 4 7.39 22.32 -6.50
C TYR A 4 7.06 22.52 -5.02
N ILE A 5 7.15 23.76 -4.55
CA ILE A 5 6.57 24.16 -3.27
C ILE A 5 5.23 24.82 -3.56
N LEU A 6 4.17 24.28 -2.98
CA LEU A 6 2.82 24.78 -3.12
C LEU A 6 2.49 25.76 -1.98
N GLY A 7 1.45 26.56 -2.15
CA GLY A 7 0.93 27.45 -1.11
C GLY A 7 -0.48 27.92 -1.46
N ARG A 8 -1.27 28.35 -0.49
CA ARG A 8 -2.61 28.91 -0.74
C ARG A 8 -2.54 30.30 -1.40
N ASN A 9 -1.43 31.01 -1.21
CA ASN A 9 -1.09 32.28 -1.83
C ASN A 9 0.44 32.46 -1.84
N ASN A 10 0.95 33.61 -2.32
CA ASN A 10 2.39 33.87 -2.38
C ASN A 10 3.07 33.85 -0.99
N ASP A 11 2.41 34.40 0.03
CA ASP A 11 2.97 34.51 1.38
C ASP A 11 3.05 33.13 2.06
N ASP A 12 1.98 32.33 1.93
CA ASP A 12 1.96 30.93 2.37
C ASP A 12 3.03 30.11 1.64
N LYS A 13 3.18 30.28 0.31
CA LYS A 13 4.24 29.59 -0.44
C LYS A 13 5.65 29.90 0.09
N GLY A 14 5.91 31.16 0.47
CA GLY A 14 7.14 31.55 1.18
C GLY A 14 7.27 30.81 2.52
N SER A 15 6.22 30.86 3.33
CA SER A 15 6.16 30.20 4.64
C SER A 15 6.35 28.67 4.56
N GLN A 16 5.87 28.02 3.50
CA GLN A 16 6.07 26.60 3.24
C GLN A 16 7.54 26.26 2.96
N LEU A 17 8.25 27.11 2.19
CA LEU A 17 9.68 26.94 1.93
C LEU A 17 10.53 27.14 3.20
N GLU A 18 10.16 28.10 4.03
CA GLU A 18 10.83 28.32 5.33
C GLU A 18 10.58 27.16 6.29
N GLU A 19 9.36 26.60 6.31
CA GLU A 19 9.05 25.41 7.10
C GLU A 19 9.80 24.17 6.61
N LEU A 20 9.98 24.02 5.29
CA LEU A 20 10.82 22.97 4.74
C LEU A 20 12.29 23.16 5.15
N THR A 21 12.78 24.40 5.10
CA THR A 21 14.13 24.76 5.52
C THR A 21 14.36 24.46 7.00
N ARG A 22 13.38 24.74 7.85
CA ARG A 22 13.40 24.38 9.27
C ARG A 22 13.57 22.86 9.46
N GLN A 23 12.79 22.05 8.74
CA GLN A 23 12.87 20.58 8.80
C GLN A 23 14.21 20.04 8.27
N LEU A 24 14.76 20.66 7.22
CA LEU A 24 16.07 20.33 6.69
C LEU A 24 17.17 20.53 7.74
N LEU A 25 17.20 21.70 8.38
CA LEU A 25 18.17 22.01 9.43
C LEU A 25 18.01 21.06 10.62
N GLU A 26 16.78 20.75 11.01
CA GLU A 26 16.51 19.78 12.09
C GLU A 26 17.07 18.39 11.77
N TYR A 27 16.83 17.90 10.55
CA TYR A 27 17.34 16.60 10.08
C TYR A 27 18.86 16.54 9.99
N GLN A 28 19.51 17.66 9.66
CA GLN A 28 20.97 17.77 9.64
C GLN A 28 21.59 17.95 11.04
N GLY A 29 20.78 17.94 12.11
CA GLY A 29 21.23 18.00 13.49
C GLY A 29 21.49 19.43 14.01
N PHE A 30 21.00 20.45 13.31
CA PHE A 30 21.01 21.82 13.84
C PHE A 30 19.96 21.96 14.95
N SER A 31 20.15 22.96 15.82
CA SER A 31 19.30 23.19 17.00
C SER A 31 18.90 24.66 17.12
N ASN A 32 17.97 24.97 18.04
CA ASN A 32 17.48 26.34 18.25
C ASN A 32 16.98 27.01 16.97
N ILE A 33 16.15 26.27 16.21
CA ILE A 33 15.71 26.69 14.89
C ILE A 33 14.47 27.60 15.04
N ALA A 34 14.53 28.81 14.51
CA ALA A 34 13.45 29.79 14.54
C ALA A 34 13.19 30.37 13.15
N LYS A 35 11.92 30.59 12.80
CA LYS A 35 11.51 31.31 11.59
C LYS A 35 11.23 32.79 11.91
N ASP A 36 11.23 33.65 10.89
CA ASP A 36 10.77 35.05 10.96
C ASP A 36 11.43 35.90 12.06
N THR A 37 12.77 35.93 12.09
CA THR A 37 13.50 36.64 13.15
C THR A 37 13.83 38.09 12.77
N GLN A 38 13.09 39.06 13.31
CA GLN A 38 13.32 40.49 13.09
C GLN A 38 14.47 41.07 13.94
N HIS A 39 15.33 41.90 13.33
CA HIS A 39 16.40 42.63 14.01
C HIS A 39 16.26 44.16 13.86
N SER A 40 17.02 44.89 14.68
CA SER A 40 17.15 46.36 14.63
C SER A 40 17.42 46.84 13.19
N GLY A 41 16.59 47.76 12.70
CA GLY A 41 16.67 48.30 11.34
C GLY A 41 15.82 47.58 10.28
N ALA A 42 14.81 46.82 10.70
CA ALA A 42 13.89 46.08 9.80
C ALA A 42 14.58 45.03 8.92
N ASN A 43 15.69 44.45 9.40
CA ASN A 43 16.39 43.37 8.70
C ASN A 43 15.82 42.03 9.16
N GLU A 44 15.04 41.39 8.29
CA GLU A 44 14.40 40.10 8.50
C GLU A 44 15.30 38.95 8.03
N ILE A 45 15.36 37.88 8.81
CA ILE A 45 16.01 36.62 8.44
C ILE A 45 14.98 35.51 8.55
N ASP A 46 14.77 34.87 7.41
CA ASP A 46 13.69 33.90 7.17
C ASP A 46 13.81 32.69 8.12
N VAL A 47 15.01 32.11 8.26
CA VAL A 47 15.28 31.03 9.24
C VAL A 47 16.62 31.24 9.93
N ARG A 48 16.69 30.98 11.24
CA ARG A 48 17.91 30.91 12.04
C ARG A 48 18.06 29.56 12.70
N ALA A 49 19.30 29.13 12.90
CA ALA A 49 19.62 27.93 13.67
C ALA A 49 21.01 28.03 14.32
N GLU A 50 21.36 27.03 15.12
CA GLU A 50 22.68 26.84 15.71
C GLU A 50 23.24 25.46 15.34
N LYS A 51 24.42 25.44 14.75
CA LYS A 51 25.23 24.21 14.62
C LYS A 51 25.95 23.97 15.93
N LYS A 52 25.82 22.77 16.49
CA LYS A 52 26.57 22.36 17.69
C LYS A 52 27.68 21.40 17.28
N ASP A 53 28.92 21.84 17.47
CA ASP A 53 30.09 20.99 17.30
C ASP A 53 30.64 20.62 18.69
N TYR A 54 30.72 19.32 18.99
CA TYR A 54 31.28 18.83 20.25
C TYR A 54 32.80 18.75 20.14
N VAL A 55 33.50 19.60 20.90
CA VAL A 55 34.97 19.61 20.92
C VAL A 55 35.47 19.22 22.31
N GLY A 56 35.24 17.96 22.69
CA GLY A 56 35.80 17.25 23.85
C GLY A 56 35.41 17.76 25.25
N ILE A 57 35.41 19.07 25.48
CA ILE A 57 35.22 19.71 26.78
C ILE A 57 34.11 20.78 26.72
N ARG A 58 33.75 21.28 25.53
CA ARG A 58 32.70 22.31 25.35
C ARG A 58 31.97 22.16 24.02
N ASP A 59 30.69 22.52 24.03
CA ASP A 59 29.90 22.74 22.81
C ASP A 59 30.28 24.08 22.19
N ILE A 60 30.75 24.04 20.95
CA ILE A 60 30.89 25.24 20.12
C ILE A 60 29.59 25.43 19.36
N LYS A 61 28.96 26.59 19.56
CA LYS A 61 27.75 26.98 18.85
C LYS A 61 28.11 27.91 17.71
N THR A 62 27.83 27.48 16.49
CA THR A 62 28.01 28.31 15.30
C THR A 62 26.64 28.77 14.82
N PRO A 63 26.37 30.09 14.76
CA PRO A 63 25.10 30.59 14.24
C PRO A 63 24.93 30.26 12.76
N VAL A 64 23.68 30.03 12.36
CA VAL A 64 23.27 29.80 10.97
C VAL A 64 22.16 30.77 10.65
N ILE A 65 22.27 31.46 9.51
CA ILE A 65 21.19 32.25 8.94
C ILE A 65 20.82 31.70 7.57
N CYS A 66 19.52 31.67 7.28
CA CYS A 66 19.01 31.19 6.00
C CYS A 66 18.12 32.25 5.36
N GLU A 67 18.23 32.36 4.05
CA GLU A 67 17.36 33.17 3.21
C GLU A 67 16.69 32.25 2.18
N CYS A 68 15.37 32.33 2.10
CA CYS A 68 14.52 31.50 1.28
C CYS A 68 13.89 32.35 0.16
N LYS A 69 13.95 31.85 -1.09
CA LYS A 69 13.32 32.51 -2.24
C LYS A 69 12.46 31.51 -3.02
N ALA A 70 11.14 31.66 -2.85
CA ALA A 70 10.12 30.83 -3.50
C ALA A 70 9.59 31.41 -4.83
N TYR A 71 10.39 32.26 -5.50
CA TYR A 71 10.03 32.89 -6.76
C TYR A 71 9.83 31.87 -7.88
N ASN A 72 9.11 32.25 -8.94
CA ASN A 72 8.98 31.49 -10.19
C ASN A 72 10.07 31.82 -11.21
N ARG A 73 11.19 32.40 -10.75
CA ARG A 73 12.34 32.81 -11.55
C ARG A 73 13.63 32.54 -10.77
N PRO A 74 14.77 32.35 -11.44
CA PRO A 74 16.06 32.28 -10.77
C PRO A 74 16.34 33.55 -9.97
N ILE A 75 17.04 33.41 -8.84
CA ILE A 75 17.51 34.56 -8.06
C ILE A 75 18.52 35.38 -8.86
N ASP A 76 18.50 36.70 -8.65
CA ASP A 76 19.41 37.62 -9.30
C ASP A 76 20.45 38.21 -8.34
N MET A 77 21.35 39.04 -8.87
CA MET A 77 22.44 39.63 -8.09
C MET A 77 21.92 40.55 -6.97
N THR A 78 20.73 41.12 -7.11
CA THR A 78 20.13 41.96 -6.05
C THR A 78 19.75 41.09 -4.85
N ASP A 79 19.13 39.94 -5.10
CA ASP A 79 18.78 38.97 -4.06
C ASP A 79 20.04 38.45 -3.38
N TRP A 80 21.05 38.08 -4.17
CA TRP A 80 22.33 37.58 -3.68
C TRP A 80 23.07 38.59 -2.81
N LEU A 81 23.24 39.84 -3.28
CA LEU A 81 23.95 40.87 -2.52
C LEU A 81 23.23 41.28 -1.25
N LYS A 82 21.89 41.26 -1.24
CA LYS A 82 21.11 41.46 0.00
C LYS A 82 21.43 40.36 1.02
N PHE A 83 21.38 39.10 0.61
CA PHE A 83 21.72 37.97 1.47
C PHE A 83 23.16 38.06 2.02
N ILE A 84 24.14 38.33 1.15
CA ILE A 84 25.55 38.53 1.57
C ILE A 84 25.68 39.69 2.54
N GLY A 85 24.97 40.80 2.31
CA GLY A 85 24.92 41.94 3.23
C GLY A 85 24.37 41.56 4.61
N LYS A 86 23.30 40.76 4.67
CA LYS A 86 22.74 40.23 5.93
C LYS A 86 23.78 39.38 6.67
N LEU A 87 24.45 38.46 5.97
CA LEU A 87 25.50 37.61 6.53
C LEU A 87 26.68 38.42 7.06
N TYR A 88 27.13 39.43 6.32
CA TYR A 88 28.20 40.32 6.73
C TYR A 88 27.87 41.07 8.02
N ILE A 89 26.65 41.60 8.14
CA ILE A 89 26.19 42.30 9.35
C ILE A 89 26.14 41.33 10.53
N GLU A 90 25.62 40.10 10.32
CA GLU A 90 25.56 39.10 11.38
C GLU A 90 26.96 38.75 11.90
N ARG A 91 27.92 38.55 10.99
CA ARG A 91 29.31 38.23 11.34
C ARG A 91 30.05 39.33 12.10
N LYS A 92 29.53 40.56 12.12
CA LYS A 92 30.08 41.67 12.91
C LYS A 92 29.59 41.75 14.35
N LYS A 93 28.57 40.97 14.74
CA LYS A 93 27.92 41.09 16.07
C LYS A 93 28.75 40.57 17.25
N GLY A 94 29.91 39.95 17.02
CA GLY A 94 30.79 39.49 18.09
C GLY A 94 31.79 38.43 17.62
N HIS A 95 32.64 37.95 18.52
CA HIS A 95 33.66 36.94 18.20
C HIS A 95 33.06 35.59 17.77
N GLU A 96 31.98 35.14 18.42
CA GLU A 96 31.29 33.89 18.08
C GLU A 96 30.54 33.99 16.73
N ALA A 97 29.99 35.16 16.43
CA ALA A 97 29.27 35.41 15.17
C ALA A 97 30.19 35.51 13.94
N LYS A 98 31.51 35.73 14.10
CA LYS A 98 32.46 35.75 12.97
C LYS A 98 32.43 34.48 12.11
N HIS A 99 31.96 33.38 12.69
CA HIS A 99 31.89 32.08 12.05
C HIS A 99 30.50 31.73 11.51
N THR A 100 29.54 32.67 11.51
CA THR A 100 28.16 32.41 11.04
C THR A 100 28.15 31.78 9.64
N ILE A 101 27.37 30.72 9.52
CA ILE A 101 27.07 30.03 8.25
C ILE A 101 25.89 30.73 7.59
N GLY A 102 26.02 31.04 6.30
CA GLY A 102 24.95 31.61 5.49
C GLY A 102 24.44 30.57 4.49
N LEU A 103 23.12 30.37 4.46
CA LEU A 103 22.46 29.46 3.54
C LEU A 103 21.41 30.18 2.69
N MET A 104 21.62 30.24 1.37
CA MET A 104 20.63 30.75 0.42
C MET A 104 19.91 29.59 -0.24
N ILE A 105 18.58 29.54 -0.16
CA ILE A 105 17.75 28.48 -0.75
C ILE A 105 16.85 29.10 -1.82
N SER A 106 16.93 28.58 -3.05
CA SER A 106 16.12 29.05 -4.18
C SER A 106 15.45 27.92 -4.94
N LEU A 107 14.13 28.02 -5.14
CA LEU A 107 13.36 26.99 -5.85
C LEU A 107 13.65 26.91 -7.34
N PHE A 108 13.95 28.04 -7.98
CA PHE A 108 14.18 28.14 -9.42
C PHE A 108 15.66 28.37 -9.74
N GLY A 109 16.55 28.04 -8.79
CA GLY A 109 17.98 28.19 -8.93
C GLY A 109 18.45 29.65 -8.93
N ALA A 110 19.63 29.87 -9.49
CA ALA A 110 20.28 31.17 -9.56
C ALA A 110 20.77 31.45 -10.99
N ASN A 111 20.72 32.71 -11.41
CA ASN A 111 21.19 33.09 -12.74
C ASN A 111 22.72 32.99 -12.88
N GLY A 112 23.24 33.11 -14.11
CA GLY A 112 24.66 32.97 -14.39
C GLY A 112 25.57 33.94 -13.62
N CYS A 113 25.10 35.16 -13.32
CA CYS A 113 25.88 36.13 -12.56
C CYS A 113 26.01 35.72 -11.09
N VAL A 114 24.94 35.25 -10.47
CA VAL A 114 24.96 34.75 -9.09
C VAL A 114 25.83 33.50 -8.98
N GLN A 115 25.69 32.58 -9.94
CA GLN A 115 26.52 31.37 -10.01
C GLN A 115 28.01 31.71 -10.16
N GLY A 116 28.35 32.68 -11.01
CA GLY A 116 29.71 33.20 -11.16
C GLY A 116 30.22 33.80 -9.84
N SER A 117 29.44 34.69 -9.20
CA SER A 117 29.85 35.30 -7.94
C SER A 117 30.04 34.27 -6.81
N PHE A 118 29.11 33.33 -6.66
CA PHE A 118 29.23 32.26 -5.67
C PHE A 118 30.49 31.42 -5.87
N ARG A 119 30.79 31.05 -7.13
CA ARG A 119 31.93 30.20 -7.46
C ARG A 119 33.27 30.91 -7.47
N ASP A 120 33.31 32.19 -7.84
CA ASP A 120 34.57 32.89 -8.11
C ASP A 120 34.89 33.91 -6.99
N ASP A 121 33.91 34.69 -6.51
CA ASP A 121 34.12 35.70 -5.47
C ASP A 121 34.09 35.10 -4.05
N PHE A 122 33.32 34.02 -3.86
CA PHE A 122 33.13 33.36 -2.56
C PHE A 122 33.67 31.92 -2.53
N ALA A 123 34.53 31.56 -3.49
CA ALA A 123 35.12 30.22 -3.62
C ALA A 123 35.79 29.71 -2.33
N ASP A 124 36.45 30.62 -1.61
CA ASP A 124 37.24 30.30 -0.41
C ASP A 124 36.40 30.34 0.90
N ASP A 125 35.12 30.72 0.84
CA ASP A 125 34.24 30.78 2.01
C ASP A 125 33.27 29.59 2.04
N GLU A 126 33.75 28.44 2.52
CA GLU A 126 32.97 27.20 2.67
C GLU A 126 31.71 27.34 3.57
N ARG A 127 31.56 28.47 4.28
CA ARG A 127 30.42 28.74 5.15
C ARG A 127 29.28 29.47 4.45
N ILE A 128 29.43 29.76 3.16
CA ILE A 128 28.36 30.26 2.30
C ILE A 128 27.89 29.10 1.43
N GLN A 129 26.59 28.82 1.46
CA GLN A 129 25.98 27.74 0.69
C GLN A 129 24.82 28.27 -0.13
N LEU A 130 24.72 27.77 -1.37
CA LEU A 130 23.60 28.01 -2.27
C LEU A 130 22.94 26.66 -2.58
N ILE A 131 21.71 26.47 -2.13
CA ILE A 131 20.89 25.28 -2.38
C ILE A 131 19.86 25.63 -3.46
N THR A 132 19.81 24.82 -4.51
CA THR A 132 18.89 24.96 -5.64
C THR A 132 17.95 23.76 -5.76
N ASN A 133 17.15 23.67 -6.83
CA ASN A 133 16.10 22.65 -6.99
C ASN A 133 16.66 21.21 -6.93
N ASP A 134 17.81 20.96 -7.55
CA ASP A 134 18.41 19.62 -7.62
C ASP A 134 18.86 19.14 -6.24
N GLU A 135 19.44 20.02 -5.42
CA GLU A 135 19.78 19.70 -4.04
C GLU A 135 18.53 19.51 -3.17
N LEU A 136 17.48 20.32 -3.38
CA LEU A 136 16.20 20.17 -2.68
C LEU A 136 15.54 18.83 -2.97
N TYR A 137 15.60 18.33 -4.21
CA TYR A 137 15.13 16.99 -4.54
C TYR A 137 15.83 15.92 -3.70
N TYR A 138 17.16 15.95 -3.65
CA TYR A 138 17.95 14.99 -2.89
C TYR A 138 17.56 15.02 -1.40
N ILE A 139 17.41 16.22 -0.85
CA ILE A 139 17.01 16.45 0.54
C ILE A 139 15.60 15.89 0.82
N LEU A 140 14.61 16.25 0.01
CA LEU A 140 13.23 15.78 0.17
C LEU A 140 13.14 14.27 0.08
N SER A 141 13.91 13.65 -0.83
CA SER A 141 13.95 12.19 -0.96
C SER A 141 14.38 11.49 0.33
N LYS A 142 15.26 12.12 1.12
CA LYS A 142 15.71 11.62 2.42
C LYS A 142 14.74 11.92 3.55
N LEU A 143 14.21 13.14 3.61
CA LEU A 143 13.28 13.57 4.66
C LEU A 143 11.95 12.79 4.62
N TYR A 144 11.41 12.56 3.43
CA TYR A 144 10.08 11.98 3.23
C TYR A 144 10.10 10.56 2.67
N SER A 145 11.27 9.92 2.65
CA SER A 145 11.46 8.55 2.12
C SER A 145 10.82 8.37 0.74
N ILE A 146 11.07 9.31 -0.16
CA ILE A 146 10.43 9.33 -1.48
C ILE A 146 11.04 8.23 -2.35
N ASN A 147 10.20 7.34 -2.88
CA ASN A 147 10.65 6.29 -3.77
C ASN A 147 11.26 6.86 -5.05
N LYS A 148 12.25 6.17 -5.61
CA LYS A 148 12.85 6.55 -6.89
C LYS A 148 11.78 6.55 -7.98
N ALA A 149 11.88 7.48 -8.93
CA ALA A 149 10.96 7.57 -10.07
C ALA A 149 10.73 6.21 -10.75
N THR A 150 11.80 5.46 -11.01
CA THR A 150 11.73 4.13 -11.65
C THR A 150 10.87 3.14 -10.86
N THR A 151 11.05 3.09 -9.54
CA THR A 151 10.29 2.22 -8.64
C THR A 151 8.82 2.60 -8.61
N VAL A 152 8.51 3.89 -8.56
CA VAL A 152 7.12 4.38 -8.61
C VAL A 152 6.47 4.04 -9.95
N LYS A 153 7.19 4.25 -11.06
CA LYS A 153 6.69 3.90 -12.41
C LYS A 153 6.38 2.40 -12.53
N GLU A 154 7.27 1.55 -12.03
CA GLU A 154 7.07 0.09 -11.99
C GLU A 154 5.85 -0.29 -11.15
N HIS A 155 5.71 0.31 -9.96
CA HIS A 155 4.57 0.08 -9.07
C HIS A 155 3.23 0.46 -9.72
N LEU A 156 3.15 1.67 -10.28
CA LEU A 156 1.95 2.18 -10.95
C LEU A 156 1.55 1.33 -12.16
N ASN A 157 2.53 0.90 -12.96
CA ASN A 157 2.27 0.04 -14.11
C ASN A 157 1.85 -1.38 -13.69
N HIS A 158 2.51 -1.96 -12.68
CA HIS A 158 2.23 -3.33 -12.25
C HIS A 158 0.85 -3.46 -11.60
N ASN A 159 0.57 -2.59 -10.62
CA ASN A 159 -0.60 -2.67 -9.75
C ASN A 159 -1.84 -2.00 -10.35
N HIS A 160 -1.66 -0.84 -10.97
CA HIS A 160 -2.77 0.01 -11.41
C HIS A 160 -2.91 0.08 -12.94
N LYS A 161 -2.00 -0.57 -13.69
CA LYS A 161 -1.93 -0.51 -15.17
C LYS A 161 -1.80 0.91 -15.71
N ILE A 162 -1.22 1.81 -14.92
CA ILE A 162 -0.99 3.20 -15.29
C ILE A 162 0.38 3.33 -15.95
N GLN A 163 0.41 3.76 -17.22
CA GLN A 163 1.64 4.13 -17.89
C GLN A 163 2.00 5.58 -17.60
N CYS A 164 3.24 5.81 -17.17
CA CYS A 164 3.72 7.14 -16.79
C CYS A 164 5.12 7.39 -17.34
N TRP A 165 5.33 8.59 -17.90
CA TRP A 165 6.57 8.96 -18.56
C TRP A 165 7.43 9.92 -17.73
N ASP A 166 6.85 10.68 -16.80
CA ASP A 166 7.61 11.52 -15.85
C ASP A 166 6.93 11.62 -14.48
N ILE A 167 7.74 11.96 -13.47
CA ILE A 167 7.29 12.15 -12.09
C ILE A 167 8.00 13.36 -11.49
N ASP A 168 7.20 14.32 -11.04
CA ASP A 168 7.63 15.49 -10.28
C ASP A 168 7.18 15.39 -8.82
N ILE A 169 7.71 16.26 -7.97
CA ILE A 169 7.40 16.30 -6.53
C ILE A 169 6.70 17.62 -6.21
N ALA A 170 5.61 17.55 -5.47
CA ALA A 170 4.98 18.68 -4.82
C ALA A 170 5.14 18.57 -3.30
N TYR A 171 5.45 19.68 -2.64
CA TYR A 171 5.49 19.80 -1.19
C TYR A 171 4.45 20.80 -0.71
N PHE A 172 3.66 20.41 0.29
CA PHE A 172 2.69 21.25 0.98
C PHE A 172 2.43 20.73 2.39
N GLU A 173 2.38 21.60 3.40
CA GLU A 173 2.05 21.27 4.79
C GLU A 173 2.78 20.04 5.35
N LYS A 174 4.12 20.02 5.19
CA LYS A 174 5.00 18.95 5.69
C LYS A 174 4.70 17.57 5.07
N LYS A 175 4.05 17.53 3.90
CA LYS A 175 3.83 16.33 3.11
C LYS A 175 4.43 16.50 1.73
N CYS A 176 4.87 15.37 1.15
CA CYS A 176 5.29 15.29 -0.25
C CYS A 176 4.27 14.47 -1.03
N TYR A 177 4.03 14.92 -2.25
CA TYR A 177 3.13 14.33 -3.23
C TYR A 177 3.89 14.13 -4.53
N LEU A 178 3.57 13.06 -5.27
CA LEU A 178 4.16 12.80 -6.56
C LEU A 178 3.17 13.21 -7.64
N ILE A 179 3.58 14.14 -8.51
CA ILE A 179 2.82 14.51 -9.71
C ILE A 179 3.26 13.57 -10.82
N VAL A 180 2.38 12.64 -11.21
CA VAL A 180 2.67 11.62 -12.21
C VAL A 180 2.12 12.07 -13.55
N SER A 181 3.02 12.24 -14.52
CA SER A 181 2.64 12.59 -15.89
C SER A 181 2.27 11.34 -16.69
N LEU A 182 1.08 11.35 -17.24
CA LEU A 182 0.47 10.27 -18.02
C LEU A 182 0.59 10.56 -19.52
N ASP A 183 0.36 9.53 -20.33
CA ASP A 183 0.24 9.71 -21.77
C ASP A 183 -0.90 10.68 -22.12
N ASN A 184 -0.83 11.33 -23.29
CA ASN A 184 -1.80 12.34 -23.75
C ASN A 184 -1.83 13.66 -22.95
N SER A 185 -0.70 14.06 -22.36
CA SER A 185 -0.56 15.33 -21.63
C SER A 185 -1.48 15.44 -20.41
N LYS A 186 -1.88 14.30 -19.84
CA LYS A 186 -2.63 14.22 -18.59
C LYS A 186 -1.68 14.05 -17.42
N TYR A 187 -2.17 14.33 -16.22
CA TYR A 187 -1.43 14.07 -15.00
C TYR A 187 -2.36 13.62 -13.88
N THR A 188 -1.73 13.08 -12.86
CA THR A 188 -2.37 12.68 -11.62
C THR A 188 -1.41 12.77 -10.43
N ILE A 189 -1.87 12.38 -9.24
CA ILE A 189 -1.17 12.53 -7.97
C ILE A 189 -1.18 11.21 -7.20
N CYS A 190 -0.02 10.83 -6.65
CA CYS A 190 0.09 9.72 -5.69
C CYS A 190 0.96 10.11 -4.50
N ASN A 191 0.98 9.27 -3.46
CA ASN A 191 1.82 9.49 -2.29
C ASN A 191 3.31 9.19 -2.61
N THR A 192 4.20 9.40 -1.64
CA THR A 192 5.66 9.20 -1.81
C THR A 192 6.07 7.76 -2.14
N SER A 193 5.20 6.78 -1.89
CA SER A 193 5.42 5.36 -2.18
C SER A 193 4.92 4.95 -3.57
N GLY A 194 4.09 5.78 -4.21
CA GLY A 194 3.40 5.43 -5.45
C GLY A 194 2.00 4.86 -5.25
N GLU A 195 1.45 4.92 -4.03
CA GLU A 195 0.09 4.46 -3.73
C GLU A 195 -0.94 5.58 -3.92
N LEU A 196 -2.18 5.17 -4.16
CA LEU A 196 -3.29 6.08 -4.37
C LEU A 196 -3.61 6.90 -3.11
N MET A 197 -3.92 8.17 -3.32
CA MET A 197 -4.34 9.09 -2.27
C MET A 197 -5.86 9.08 -2.09
N LYS A 198 -6.33 9.43 -0.89
CA LYS A 198 -7.76 9.57 -0.62
C LYS A 198 -8.33 10.79 -1.35
N ARG A 199 -9.57 10.70 -1.83
CA ARG A 199 -10.25 11.75 -2.59
C ARG A 199 -10.17 13.15 -1.96
N HIS A 200 -10.42 13.28 -0.66
CA HIS A 200 -10.36 14.58 0.02
C HIS A 200 -8.96 15.20 0.03
N GLU A 201 -7.89 14.38 0.09
CA GLU A 201 -6.51 14.88 0.01
C GLU A 201 -6.18 15.36 -1.41
N VAL A 202 -6.71 14.66 -2.42
CA VAL A 202 -6.56 15.03 -3.83
C VAL A 202 -7.30 16.35 -4.13
N GLU A 203 -8.54 16.48 -3.66
CA GLU A 203 -9.37 17.68 -3.83
C GLU A 203 -8.71 18.94 -3.22
N GLU A 204 -7.92 18.79 -2.15
CA GLU A 204 -7.14 19.88 -1.56
C GLU A 204 -5.89 20.25 -2.39
N ILE A 205 -5.17 19.26 -2.93
CA ILE A 205 -3.87 19.48 -3.55
C ILE A 205 -3.94 19.84 -5.03
N VAL A 206 -4.90 19.28 -5.79
CA VAL A 206 -5.06 19.54 -7.23
C VAL A 206 -5.15 21.04 -7.55
N PRO A 207 -5.99 21.85 -6.86
CA PRO A 207 -6.07 23.29 -7.11
C PRO A 207 -4.74 24.02 -6.88
N LEU A 208 -3.96 23.58 -5.88
CA LEU A 208 -2.67 24.18 -5.56
C LEU A 208 -1.63 23.85 -6.65
N ILE A 209 -1.58 22.60 -7.14
CA ILE A 209 -0.74 22.21 -8.28
C ILE A 209 -1.08 23.08 -9.49
N ASN A 210 -2.37 23.24 -9.79
CA ASN A 210 -2.82 24.04 -10.93
C ASN A 210 -2.44 25.52 -10.84
N THR A 211 -2.23 26.02 -9.64
CA THR A 211 -1.83 27.41 -9.38
C THR A 211 -0.32 27.63 -9.57
N TRP A 212 0.50 26.67 -9.14
CA TRP A 212 1.96 26.87 -9.02
C TRP A 212 2.80 26.13 -10.05
N THR A 213 2.17 25.34 -10.91
CA THR A 213 2.84 24.53 -11.93
C THR A 213 2.29 24.81 -13.32
N SER A 214 2.82 24.13 -14.34
CA SER A 214 2.27 24.16 -15.70
C SER A 214 1.08 23.21 -15.90
N PHE A 215 0.78 22.35 -14.93
CA PHE A 215 -0.37 21.45 -14.99
C PHE A 215 -1.65 22.24 -14.78
N SER A 216 -2.69 21.98 -15.57
CA SER A 216 -3.98 22.66 -15.45
C SER A 216 -5.09 21.69 -15.03
N GLN A 217 -6.21 22.20 -14.52
CA GLN A 217 -7.35 21.37 -14.10
C GLN A 217 -7.86 20.46 -15.22
N GLU A 218 -7.81 20.91 -16.48
CA GLU A 218 -8.21 20.13 -17.65
C GLU A 218 -7.25 18.97 -17.94
N MET A 219 -6.01 19.04 -17.47
CA MET A 219 -5.02 17.97 -17.59
C MET A 219 -5.13 16.94 -16.47
N TYR A 220 -5.86 17.24 -15.38
CA TYR A 220 -6.03 16.30 -14.29
C TYR A 220 -6.91 15.12 -14.72
N GLU A 221 -6.41 13.91 -14.50
CA GLU A 221 -7.15 12.67 -14.72
C GLU A 221 -7.37 11.98 -13.38
N ASP A 222 -8.64 11.71 -13.06
CA ASP A 222 -9.02 10.99 -11.84
C ASP A 222 -9.17 9.49 -12.10
N VAL A 223 -8.08 8.78 -12.34
CA VAL A 223 -8.03 7.30 -12.30
C VAL A 223 -8.24 6.70 -10.90
N TRP A 224 -8.28 7.51 -9.84
CA TRP A 224 -8.35 7.10 -8.43
C TRP A 224 -9.81 6.83 -8.03
N SER A 225 -10.75 7.61 -8.56
CA SER A 225 -12.20 7.38 -8.45
C SER A 225 -12.65 6.05 -9.06
N ASN A 226 -11.99 5.59 -10.13
CA ASN A 226 -12.33 4.33 -10.79
C ASN A 226 -11.94 3.11 -9.96
N GLU A 227 -10.84 3.14 -9.21
CA GLU A 227 -10.45 2.01 -8.35
C GLU A 227 -11.31 1.90 -7.10
N GLU A 228 -11.63 3.01 -6.43
CA GLU A 228 -12.57 3.01 -5.30
C GLU A 228 -13.96 2.55 -5.75
N THR A 229 -14.43 3.03 -6.90
CA THR A 229 -15.71 2.58 -7.49
C THR A 229 -15.64 1.10 -7.85
N THR A 230 -14.56 0.64 -8.47
CA THR A 230 -14.38 -0.79 -8.82
C THR A 230 -14.32 -1.66 -7.56
N ALA A 231 -13.63 -1.23 -6.51
CA ALA A 231 -13.59 -1.95 -5.24
C ALA A 231 -14.97 -2.02 -4.58
N LEU A 232 -15.72 -0.91 -4.61
CA LEU A 232 -17.09 -0.86 -4.12
C LEU A 232 -18.01 -1.81 -4.92
N LEU A 233 -17.95 -1.78 -6.25
CA LEU A 233 -18.73 -2.66 -7.12
C LEU A 233 -18.41 -4.15 -6.83
N ARG A 234 -17.14 -4.50 -6.58
CA ARG A 234 -16.74 -5.86 -6.18
C ARG A 234 -17.33 -6.28 -4.83
N ILE A 235 -17.32 -5.40 -3.84
CA ILE A 235 -17.93 -5.66 -2.51
C ILE A 235 -19.46 -5.83 -2.63
N ILE A 236 -20.10 -5.00 -3.46
CA ILE A 236 -21.53 -5.09 -3.75
C ILE A 236 -21.84 -6.43 -4.41
N GLU A 237 -21.12 -6.78 -5.47
CA GLU A 237 -21.29 -8.05 -6.18
C GLU A 237 -21.10 -9.25 -5.23
N SER A 238 -20.05 -9.23 -4.39
CA SER A 238 -19.79 -10.27 -3.41
C SER A 238 -20.96 -10.45 -2.43
N SER A 239 -21.52 -9.34 -1.95
CA SER A 239 -22.69 -9.34 -1.06
C SER A 239 -23.95 -9.89 -1.76
N MET A 240 -24.16 -9.52 -3.02
CA MET A 240 -25.25 -10.05 -3.84
C MET A 240 -25.11 -11.57 -4.01
N LEU A 241 -23.93 -12.07 -4.37
CA LEU A 241 -23.69 -13.51 -4.50
C LEU A 241 -23.94 -14.25 -3.18
N THR A 242 -23.40 -13.77 -2.05
CA THR A 242 -23.66 -14.37 -0.73
C THR A 242 -25.15 -14.48 -0.44
N GLY A 243 -25.90 -13.40 -0.68
CA GLY A 243 -27.32 -13.37 -0.46
C GLY A 243 -28.08 -14.31 -1.42
N LEU A 244 -27.73 -14.33 -2.70
CA LEU A 244 -28.37 -15.20 -3.70
C LEU A 244 -28.17 -16.69 -3.42
N PHE A 245 -26.97 -17.04 -2.93
CA PHE A 245 -26.65 -18.40 -2.50
C PHE A 245 -27.36 -18.80 -1.21
N SER A 246 -27.58 -17.86 -0.30
CA SER A 246 -28.21 -18.12 1.00
C SER A 246 -29.74 -18.10 0.96
N LEU A 247 -30.33 -17.17 0.21
CA LEU A 247 -31.77 -16.85 0.25
C LEU A 247 -32.49 -17.13 -1.09
N GLY A 248 -31.75 -17.36 -2.18
CA GLY A 248 -32.34 -17.44 -3.52
C GLY A 248 -32.53 -16.05 -4.13
N ASN A 249 -33.59 -15.86 -4.91
CA ASN A 249 -33.81 -14.59 -5.60
C ASN A 249 -33.92 -13.43 -4.59
N LEU A 250 -33.33 -12.28 -4.92
CA LEU A 250 -33.27 -11.10 -4.05
C LEU A 250 -33.79 -9.86 -4.76
N SER A 251 -34.51 -9.00 -4.07
CA SER A 251 -34.77 -7.65 -4.60
C SER A 251 -33.57 -6.73 -4.35
N LEU A 252 -33.38 -5.70 -5.20
CA LEU A 252 -32.40 -4.65 -4.93
C LEU A 252 -32.62 -3.97 -3.57
N ASP A 253 -33.87 -3.87 -3.12
CA ASP A 253 -34.21 -3.30 -1.80
C ASP A 253 -33.70 -4.17 -0.64
N ASP A 254 -33.71 -5.49 -0.80
CA ASP A 254 -33.17 -6.40 0.21
C ASP A 254 -31.64 -6.31 0.26
N VAL A 255 -30.99 -6.27 -0.90
CA VAL A 255 -29.53 -6.06 -0.97
C VAL A 255 -29.14 -4.73 -0.32
N GLN A 256 -29.86 -3.64 -0.63
CA GLN A 256 -29.58 -2.30 -0.10
C GLN A 256 -29.67 -2.24 1.43
N LYS A 257 -30.53 -3.04 2.07
CA LYS A 257 -30.66 -3.12 3.54
C LYS A 257 -29.50 -3.88 4.20
N HIS A 258 -28.86 -4.80 3.47
CA HIS A 258 -27.83 -5.69 4.02
C HIS A 258 -26.41 -5.19 3.74
N ILE A 259 -26.22 -4.37 2.69
CA ILE A 259 -24.94 -3.71 2.42
C ILE A 259 -24.88 -2.42 3.24
N ILE A 260 -24.24 -2.49 4.41
CA ILE A 260 -23.90 -1.31 5.21
C ILE A 260 -22.44 -0.96 4.91
N TYR A 261 -22.20 0.23 4.34
CA TYR A 261 -20.85 0.76 4.21
C TYR A 261 -20.27 1.01 5.60
N SER A 262 -19.06 0.52 5.84
CA SER A 262 -18.30 0.80 7.05
C SER A 262 -18.15 2.32 7.24
N ASP A 263 -18.39 2.78 8.47
CA ASP A 263 -18.29 4.15 9.00
C ASP A 263 -19.36 5.20 8.64
N SER A 264 -20.08 5.15 7.50
CA SER A 264 -20.97 6.27 7.12
C SER A 264 -22.48 6.09 7.40
N LYS A 265 -22.98 4.89 7.72
CA LYS A 265 -24.44 4.57 7.80
C LYS A 265 -25.24 4.92 6.52
N GLU A 266 -24.60 5.36 5.44
CA GLU A 266 -25.28 5.67 4.19
C GLU A 266 -25.51 4.40 3.37
N SER A 267 -26.73 4.22 2.87
CA SER A 267 -27.10 3.09 2.01
C SER A 267 -26.56 3.30 0.59
N VAL A 268 -26.03 2.24 -0.03
CA VAL A 268 -25.57 2.27 -1.42
C VAL A 268 -26.72 2.66 -2.37
N PRO A 269 -26.55 3.62 -3.30
CA PRO A 269 -27.56 3.98 -4.29
C PRO A 269 -27.95 2.79 -5.19
N LYS A 270 -29.24 2.67 -5.53
CA LYS A 270 -29.74 1.57 -6.40
C LYS A 270 -29.05 1.50 -7.75
N GLU A 271 -28.63 2.63 -8.31
CA GLU A 271 -27.92 2.65 -9.60
C GLU A 271 -26.56 1.94 -9.54
N GLN A 272 -25.82 2.07 -8.44
CA GLN A 272 -24.57 1.32 -8.23
C GLN A 272 -24.82 -0.17 -8.02
N LEU A 273 -25.95 -0.54 -7.39
CA LEU A 273 -26.35 -1.94 -7.28
C LEU A 273 -26.64 -2.54 -8.67
N LYS A 274 -27.39 -1.82 -9.51
CA LYS A 274 -27.65 -2.25 -10.89
C LYS A 274 -26.37 -2.37 -11.70
N GLU A 275 -25.48 -1.39 -11.58
CA GLU A 275 -24.17 -1.39 -12.24
C GLU A 275 -23.36 -2.64 -11.86
N ALA A 276 -23.25 -2.95 -10.57
CA ALA A 276 -22.55 -4.15 -10.09
C ALA A 276 -23.17 -5.44 -10.65
N ALA A 277 -24.51 -5.54 -10.68
CA ALA A 277 -25.21 -6.69 -11.24
C ALA A 277 -24.97 -6.84 -12.75
N LEU A 278 -25.00 -5.74 -13.51
CA LEU A 278 -24.77 -5.73 -14.97
C LEU A 278 -23.32 -6.07 -15.34
N HIS A 279 -22.36 -5.73 -14.48
CA HIS A 279 -20.95 -6.09 -14.68
C HIS A 279 -20.63 -7.53 -14.26
N SER A 280 -21.51 -8.18 -13.49
CA SER A 280 -21.33 -9.57 -13.09
C SER A 280 -21.70 -10.52 -14.21
N ARG A 281 -20.89 -11.58 -14.40
CA ARG A 281 -21.26 -12.72 -15.25
C ARG A 281 -22.26 -13.66 -14.57
N TYR A 282 -22.33 -13.63 -13.24
CA TYR A 282 -23.01 -14.64 -12.42
C TYR A 282 -24.36 -14.18 -11.86
N ILE A 283 -24.73 -12.93 -12.12
CA ILE A 283 -25.96 -12.31 -11.63
C ILE A 283 -26.76 -11.81 -12.83
N SER A 284 -28.05 -12.13 -12.86
CA SER A 284 -29.02 -11.53 -13.77
C SER A 284 -29.95 -10.60 -12.98
N ILE A 285 -30.34 -9.49 -13.61
CA ILE A 285 -31.36 -8.57 -13.09
C ILE A 285 -32.58 -8.58 -14.01
N GLU A 286 -33.75 -8.84 -13.42
CA GLU A 286 -35.05 -8.80 -14.10
C GLU A 286 -35.67 -7.39 -14.05
N ASP A 287 -36.63 -7.11 -14.93
CA ASP A 287 -37.30 -5.80 -15.06
C ASP A 287 -37.92 -5.28 -13.75
N ASN A 288 -38.28 -6.18 -12.84
CA ASN A 288 -38.84 -5.86 -11.52
C ASN A 288 -37.75 -5.58 -10.45
N ASN A 289 -36.48 -5.43 -10.83
CA ASN A 289 -35.32 -5.30 -9.94
C ASN A 289 -35.08 -6.53 -9.04
N THR A 290 -35.49 -7.71 -9.49
CA THR A 290 -35.14 -8.99 -8.85
C THR A 290 -33.83 -9.50 -9.44
N LEU A 291 -32.90 -9.85 -8.56
CA LEU A 291 -31.64 -10.50 -8.86
C LEU A 291 -31.81 -12.02 -8.77
N SER A 292 -31.17 -12.72 -9.70
CA SER A 292 -31.09 -14.18 -9.74
C SER A 292 -29.68 -14.63 -10.15
N LEU A 293 -29.31 -15.87 -9.81
CA LEU A 293 -28.06 -16.45 -10.28
C LEU A 293 -28.22 -16.88 -11.73
N THR A 294 -27.24 -16.56 -12.57
CA THR A 294 -27.12 -17.19 -13.88
C THR A 294 -26.63 -18.64 -13.73
N GLU A 295 -26.80 -19.45 -14.78
CA GLU A 295 -26.35 -20.83 -14.77
C GLU A 295 -24.81 -20.90 -14.66
N ILE A 296 -24.31 -21.69 -13.71
CA ILE A 296 -22.88 -21.89 -13.46
C ILE A 296 -22.46 -23.25 -14.02
N ASP A 297 -22.04 -23.25 -15.28
CA ASP A 297 -21.63 -24.48 -15.98
C ASP A 297 -20.26 -25.01 -15.50
N ASP A 298 -19.33 -24.08 -15.22
CA ASP A 298 -17.97 -24.36 -14.81
C ASP A 298 -17.69 -23.73 -13.43
N VAL A 299 -17.40 -24.60 -12.47
CA VAL A 299 -17.28 -24.24 -11.05
C VAL A 299 -15.93 -23.56 -10.77
N ILE A 300 -14.85 -23.96 -11.43
CA ILE A 300 -13.52 -23.38 -11.19
C ILE A 300 -13.45 -21.88 -11.53
N PRO A 301 -13.90 -21.41 -12.71
CA PRO A 301 -13.96 -19.98 -13.02
C PRO A 301 -14.84 -19.18 -12.07
N PHE A 302 -15.93 -19.78 -11.60
CA PHE A 302 -16.80 -19.14 -10.61
C PHE A 302 -16.09 -18.97 -9.27
N ILE A 303 -15.47 -20.03 -8.73
CA ILE A 303 -14.74 -19.94 -7.47
C ILE A 303 -13.60 -18.91 -7.58
N ASN A 304 -12.81 -18.94 -8.65
CA ASN A 304 -11.74 -17.96 -8.89
C ASN A 304 -12.29 -16.51 -8.93
N HIS A 305 -13.48 -16.30 -9.51
CA HIS A 305 -14.14 -15.00 -9.50
C HIS A 305 -14.54 -14.55 -8.09
N VAL A 306 -15.15 -15.43 -7.30
CA VAL A 306 -15.52 -15.17 -5.90
C VAL A 306 -14.31 -14.71 -5.08
N TYR A 307 -13.15 -15.35 -5.25
CA TYR A 307 -11.91 -14.93 -4.59
C TYR A 307 -11.42 -13.55 -5.06
N LYS A 308 -11.61 -13.20 -6.34
CA LYS A 308 -11.15 -11.94 -6.94
C LYS A 308 -11.96 -10.73 -6.49
N ILE A 309 -13.27 -10.87 -6.30
CA ILE A 309 -14.17 -9.76 -5.93
C ILE A 309 -14.22 -9.49 -4.42
N GLY A 310 -13.50 -10.27 -3.62
CA GLY A 310 -13.53 -10.15 -2.17
C GLY A 310 -14.45 -11.20 -1.56
N MET A 311 -13.90 -11.94 -0.62
CA MET A 311 -14.45 -13.18 -0.10
C MET A 311 -15.36 -12.91 1.11
N GLN A 312 -16.64 -13.26 1.01
CA GLN A 312 -17.54 -13.29 2.16
C GLN A 312 -17.66 -14.72 2.70
N VAL A 313 -17.33 -14.90 3.98
CA VAL A 313 -17.23 -16.21 4.63
C VAL A 313 -18.56 -16.98 4.56
N ASP A 314 -19.68 -16.29 4.73
CA ASP A 314 -21.00 -16.92 4.77
C ASP A 314 -21.36 -17.64 3.46
N LEU A 315 -20.85 -17.17 2.31
CA LEU A 315 -21.05 -17.81 1.00
C LEU A 315 -20.57 -19.27 1.01
N PHE A 316 -19.38 -19.53 1.57
CA PHE A 316 -18.81 -20.88 1.63
C PHE A 316 -19.62 -21.82 2.50
N SER A 317 -20.29 -21.30 3.53
CA SER A 317 -21.13 -22.12 4.40
C SER A 317 -22.53 -22.40 3.83
N SER A 318 -22.91 -21.75 2.73
CA SER A 318 -24.22 -21.94 2.12
C SER A 318 -24.36 -23.32 1.49
N GLU A 319 -25.54 -23.93 1.65
CA GLU A 319 -25.83 -25.26 1.12
C GLU A 319 -25.65 -25.33 -0.40
N LYS A 320 -26.10 -24.29 -1.12
CA LYS A 320 -25.93 -24.20 -2.59
C LYS A 320 -24.46 -24.22 -3.00
N PHE A 321 -23.60 -23.46 -2.31
CA PHE A 321 -22.17 -23.44 -2.62
C PHE A 321 -21.51 -24.78 -2.29
N GLN A 322 -21.84 -25.37 -1.14
CA GLN A 322 -21.34 -26.68 -0.72
C GLN A 322 -21.73 -27.81 -1.68
N ASN A 323 -22.90 -27.70 -2.32
CA ASN A 323 -23.36 -28.66 -3.33
C ASN A 323 -22.60 -28.53 -4.66
N MET A 324 -21.96 -27.40 -4.95
CA MET A 324 -21.07 -27.25 -6.11
C MET A 324 -19.73 -27.94 -5.92
N ILE A 325 -19.34 -28.21 -4.67
CA ILE A 325 -18.13 -28.95 -4.33
C ILE A 325 -18.48 -30.44 -4.37
N ASP A 326 -18.46 -31.01 -5.57
CA ASP A 326 -18.92 -32.37 -5.84
C ASP A 326 -17.85 -33.21 -6.57
N LEU A 327 -18.24 -34.42 -7.00
CA LEU A 327 -17.36 -35.30 -7.76
C LEU A 327 -17.01 -34.74 -9.15
N LYS A 328 -17.86 -33.90 -9.74
CA LYS A 328 -17.57 -33.26 -11.03
C LYS A 328 -16.44 -32.23 -10.86
N LEU A 329 -16.47 -31.44 -9.78
CA LEU A 329 -15.35 -30.55 -9.43
C LEU A 329 -14.07 -31.34 -9.14
N MET A 330 -14.15 -32.50 -8.49
CA MET A 330 -12.97 -33.34 -8.24
C MET A 330 -12.29 -33.81 -9.53
N GLU A 331 -13.04 -34.18 -10.56
CA GLU A 331 -12.47 -34.51 -11.86
C GLU A 331 -11.79 -33.30 -12.52
N GLN A 332 -12.33 -32.10 -12.34
CA GLN A 332 -11.67 -30.88 -12.80
C GLN A 332 -10.37 -30.60 -12.01
N ILE A 333 -10.39 -30.75 -10.69
CA ILE A 333 -9.21 -30.60 -9.82
C ILE A 333 -8.11 -31.58 -10.24
N LYS A 334 -8.46 -32.84 -10.53
CA LYS A 334 -7.50 -33.84 -11.02
C LYS A 334 -6.79 -33.35 -12.28
N LEU A 335 -7.51 -32.73 -13.22
CA LEU A 335 -6.91 -32.18 -14.43
C LEU A 335 -6.00 -30.98 -14.14
N VAL A 336 -6.43 -30.05 -13.28
CA VAL A 336 -5.63 -28.90 -12.85
C VAL A 336 -4.34 -29.33 -12.16
N GLN A 337 -4.41 -30.37 -11.33
CA GLN A 337 -3.28 -30.95 -10.61
C GLN A 337 -2.52 -32.03 -11.40
N TYR A 338 -2.48 -31.87 -12.73
CA TYR A 338 -1.68 -32.68 -13.66
C TYR A 338 -1.95 -34.20 -13.60
N GLY A 339 -3.21 -34.57 -13.37
CA GLY A 339 -3.64 -35.96 -13.35
C GLY A 339 -3.38 -36.67 -12.02
N LEU A 340 -3.23 -35.93 -10.92
CA LEU A 340 -3.06 -36.50 -9.57
C LEU A 340 -4.17 -37.53 -9.28
N ASP A 341 -3.77 -38.79 -9.14
CA ASP A 341 -4.70 -39.92 -9.12
C ASP A 341 -4.92 -40.40 -7.68
N LEU A 342 -5.95 -39.84 -7.04
CA LEU A 342 -6.33 -40.13 -5.66
C LEU A 342 -7.16 -41.41 -5.57
N ASP A 343 -6.84 -42.26 -4.60
CA ASP A 343 -7.68 -43.39 -4.23
C ASP A 343 -9.01 -42.93 -3.58
N ASN A 344 -9.90 -43.86 -3.25
CA ASN A 344 -11.22 -43.51 -2.70
C ASN A 344 -11.13 -42.81 -1.34
N GLN A 345 -10.21 -43.24 -0.47
CA GLN A 345 -10.04 -42.63 0.84
C GLN A 345 -9.41 -41.24 0.71
N GLU A 346 -8.37 -41.12 -0.10
CA GLU A 346 -7.73 -39.84 -0.41
C GLU A 346 -8.72 -38.85 -1.04
N ARG A 347 -9.61 -39.33 -1.91
CA ARG A 347 -10.65 -38.49 -2.52
C ARG A 347 -11.65 -37.99 -1.47
N ASP A 348 -12.10 -38.85 -0.57
CA ASP A 348 -13.02 -38.47 0.51
C ASP A 348 -12.36 -37.48 1.48
N ASP A 349 -11.09 -37.70 1.84
CA ASP A 349 -10.31 -36.81 2.69
C ASP A 349 -10.08 -35.45 2.02
N CYS A 350 -9.71 -35.44 0.74
CA CYS A 350 -9.56 -34.22 -0.04
C CYS A 350 -10.89 -33.45 -0.12
N MET A 351 -11.98 -34.16 -0.35
CA MET A 351 -13.32 -33.56 -0.43
C MET A 351 -13.75 -32.94 0.89
N PHE A 352 -13.48 -33.63 2.00
CA PHE A 352 -13.68 -33.07 3.32
C PHE A 352 -12.87 -31.78 3.50
N LEU A 353 -11.58 -31.78 3.19
CA LEU A 353 -10.72 -30.60 3.40
C LEU A 353 -11.19 -29.39 2.57
N ILE A 354 -11.49 -29.56 1.28
CA ILE A 354 -11.87 -28.43 0.42
C ILE A 354 -13.29 -27.92 0.68
N LYS A 355 -14.19 -28.75 1.22
CA LYS A 355 -15.52 -28.30 1.65
C LYS A 355 -15.45 -27.39 2.87
N HIS A 356 -14.47 -27.62 3.72
CA HIS A 356 -14.41 -26.99 5.04
C HIS A 356 -13.29 -25.95 5.18
N SER A 357 -12.37 -25.85 4.21
CA SER A 357 -11.32 -24.82 4.14
C SER A 357 -11.37 -24.10 2.79
N PRO A 358 -11.78 -22.82 2.78
CA PRO A 358 -11.70 -21.96 1.60
C PRO A 358 -10.28 -21.94 1.01
N SER A 359 -9.25 -21.76 1.83
CA SER A 359 -7.86 -21.70 1.35
C SER A 359 -7.42 -23.02 0.69
N ALA A 360 -7.81 -24.16 1.24
CA ALA A 360 -7.55 -25.47 0.62
C ALA A 360 -8.28 -25.61 -0.73
N LEU A 361 -9.53 -25.17 -0.83
CA LEU A 361 -10.28 -25.14 -2.09
C LEU A 361 -9.61 -24.24 -3.14
N LEU A 362 -9.15 -23.06 -2.76
CA LEU A 362 -8.45 -22.16 -3.68
C LEU A 362 -7.16 -22.80 -4.20
N TYR A 363 -6.42 -23.49 -3.34
CA TYR A 363 -5.21 -24.20 -3.76
C TYR A 363 -5.51 -25.32 -4.76
N THR A 364 -6.56 -26.14 -4.56
CA THR A 364 -6.83 -27.28 -5.45
C THR A 364 -7.28 -26.87 -6.85
N ILE A 365 -7.90 -25.70 -7.00
CA ILE A 365 -8.34 -25.19 -8.31
C ILE A 365 -7.27 -24.39 -9.06
N ASN A 366 -6.07 -24.24 -8.48
CA ASN A 366 -4.92 -23.58 -9.09
C ASN A 366 -3.76 -24.57 -9.25
N ALA A 367 -3.08 -24.53 -10.39
CA ALA A 367 -2.06 -25.52 -10.71
C ALA A 367 -0.83 -25.41 -9.78
N ASP A 368 -0.39 -26.54 -9.21
CA ASP A 368 0.80 -26.60 -8.35
C ASP A 368 2.08 -26.89 -9.19
N GLU A 369 3.02 -25.94 -9.19
CA GLU A 369 4.30 -26.05 -9.90
C GLU A 369 5.17 -27.25 -9.47
N PHE A 370 5.10 -27.64 -8.19
CA PHE A 370 5.78 -28.83 -7.70
C PHE A 370 5.21 -30.08 -8.37
N LEU A 371 3.88 -30.21 -8.40
CA LEU A 371 3.23 -31.34 -9.08
C LEU A 371 3.52 -31.35 -10.59
N HIS A 372 3.55 -30.16 -11.21
CA HIS A 372 3.94 -30.02 -12.62
C HIS A 372 5.33 -30.61 -12.90
N SER A 373 6.29 -30.29 -12.04
CA SER A 373 7.70 -30.65 -12.20
C SER A 373 7.93 -32.17 -12.20
N TYR A 374 7.09 -32.91 -11.49
CA TYR A 374 7.25 -34.36 -11.32
C TYR A 374 6.25 -35.22 -12.11
N LYS A 375 5.23 -34.63 -12.76
CA LYS A 375 4.13 -35.36 -13.43
C LYS A 375 4.61 -36.47 -14.38
N THR A 376 5.63 -36.20 -15.19
CA THR A 376 6.13 -37.17 -16.18
C THR A 376 6.85 -38.33 -15.49
N ILE A 377 7.66 -38.04 -14.47
CA ILE A 377 8.47 -39.03 -13.76
C ILE A 377 7.57 -39.93 -12.89
N ALA A 378 6.53 -39.35 -12.28
CA ALA A 378 5.59 -40.06 -11.42
C ALA A 378 4.86 -41.22 -12.12
N THR A 379 4.73 -41.17 -13.46
CA THR A 379 4.12 -42.26 -14.24
C THR A 379 4.91 -43.56 -14.19
N THR A 380 6.22 -43.50 -13.93
CA THR A 380 7.12 -44.66 -13.93
C THR A 380 7.79 -44.92 -12.59
N ASN A 381 7.69 -43.98 -11.64
CA ASN A 381 8.34 -44.08 -10.33
C ASN A 381 7.31 -43.96 -9.18
N PRO A 382 7.01 -45.07 -8.47
CA PRO A 382 6.07 -45.09 -7.34
C PRO A 382 6.46 -44.18 -6.17
N ASP A 383 7.76 -43.99 -5.90
CA ASP A 383 8.21 -43.12 -4.82
C ASP A 383 7.93 -41.66 -5.13
N ILE A 384 8.07 -41.25 -6.39
CA ILE A 384 7.73 -39.90 -6.85
C ILE A 384 6.21 -39.69 -6.84
N LYS A 385 5.41 -40.70 -7.23
CA LYS A 385 3.95 -40.63 -7.08
C LYS A 385 3.57 -40.39 -5.62
N ARG A 386 4.14 -41.16 -4.69
CA ARG A 386 3.91 -40.99 -3.24
C ARG A 386 4.38 -39.63 -2.73
N LEU A 387 5.50 -39.11 -3.23
CA LEU A 387 5.99 -37.77 -2.91
C LEU A 387 4.98 -36.69 -3.32
N MET A 388 4.43 -36.80 -4.54
CA MET A 388 3.42 -35.87 -5.05
C MET A 388 2.13 -35.89 -4.20
N HIS A 389 1.62 -37.08 -3.87
CA HIS A 389 0.44 -37.22 -2.99
C HIS A 389 0.70 -36.60 -1.61
N ASN A 390 1.84 -36.93 -1.00
CA ASN A 390 2.22 -36.39 0.30
C ASN A 390 2.37 -34.86 0.28
N HIS A 391 2.94 -34.30 -0.80
CA HIS A 391 3.04 -32.85 -0.97
C HIS A 391 1.66 -32.21 -1.04
N PHE A 392 0.78 -32.73 -1.91
CA PHE A 392 -0.58 -32.21 -2.08
C PHE A 392 -1.36 -32.19 -0.77
N PHE A 393 -1.42 -33.32 -0.05
CA PHE A 393 -2.13 -33.39 1.23
C PHE A 393 -1.49 -32.55 2.34
N ARG A 394 -0.15 -32.44 2.38
CA ARG A 394 0.52 -31.54 3.33
C ARG A 394 0.10 -30.09 3.11
N GLN A 395 -0.02 -29.67 1.85
CA GLN A 395 -0.48 -28.32 1.53
C GLN A 395 -1.95 -28.12 1.94
N LEU A 396 -2.83 -29.08 1.66
CA LEU A 396 -4.24 -29.00 2.08
C LEU A 396 -4.39 -28.91 3.60
N VAL A 397 -3.71 -29.77 4.35
CA VAL A 397 -3.78 -29.79 5.82
C VAL A 397 -3.21 -28.49 6.40
N LYS A 398 -2.11 -27.99 5.82
CA LYS A 398 -1.52 -26.71 6.23
C LYS A 398 -2.51 -25.55 6.04
N LEU A 399 -3.11 -25.44 4.86
CA LEU A 399 -4.08 -24.37 4.56
C LEU A 399 -5.35 -24.50 5.41
N PHE A 400 -5.78 -25.72 5.71
CA PHE A 400 -6.86 -25.98 6.64
C PHE A 400 -6.52 -25.49 8.06
N GLU A 401 -5.31 -25.76 8.55
CA GLU A 401 -4.84 -25.29 9.86
C GLU A 401 -4.76 -23.75 9.92
N GLU A 402 -4.30 -23.12 8.84
CA GLU A 402 -4.27 -21.66 8.69
C GLU A 402 -5.68 -21.06 8.75
N ASP A 403 -6.65 -21.64 8.03
CA ASP A 403 -8.05 -21.20 8.10
C ASP A 403 -8.66 -21.45 9.48
N PHE A 404 -8.36 -22.59 10.12
CA PHE A 404 -8.85 -22.91 11.46
C PHE A 404 -8.39 -21.89 12.50
N SER A 405 -7.16 -21.38 12.32
CA SER A 405 -6.54 -20.40 13.21
C SER A 405 -6.91 -18.95 12.86
N ASN A 406 -7.52 -18.71 11.70
CA ASN A 406 -7.88 -17.37 11.24
C ASN A 406 -9.16 -16.87 11.94
N PRO A 407 -9.15 -15.67 12.56
CA PRO A 407 -10.34 -15.12 13.24
C PRO A 407 -11.58 -15.02 12.35
N VAL A 408 -11.40 -14.76 11.05
CA VAL A 408 -12.48 -14.61 10.07
C VAL A 408 -13.17 -15.95 9.79
N PHE A 409 -12.40 -17.03 9.65
CA PHE A 409 -12.91 -18.37 9.30
C PHE A 409 -13.25 -19.26 10.51
N SER A 410 -12.62 -19.04 11.66
CA SER A 410 -12.83 -19.85 12.86
C SER A 410 -14.30 -19.87 13.32
N SER A 411 -15.01 -18.74 13.19
CA SER A 411 -16.45 -18.66 13.47
C SER A 411 -17.25 -19.57 12.54
N MET A 412 -16.93 -19.59 11.24
CA MET A 412 -17.60 -20.48 10.27
C MET A 412 -17.32 -21.95 10.58
N MET A 413 -16.06 -22.32 10.75
CA MET A 413 -15.69 -23.71 11.05
C MET A 413 -16.43 -24.25 12.27
N ARG A 414 -16.47 -23.46 13.35
CA ARG A 414 -17.14 -23.88 14.57
C ARG A 414 -18.67 -23.86 14.45
N ASN A 415 -19.25 -22.75 14.01
CA ASN A 415 -20.68 -22.51 14.13
C ASN A 415 -21.49 -23.05 12.95
N LYS A 416 -20.88 -23.15 11.75
CA LYS A 416 -21.54 -23.65 10.54
C LYS A 416 -21.15 -25.08 10.22
N PHE A 417 -19.86 -25.41 10.37
CA PHE A 417 -19.35 -26.75 10.06
C PHE A 417 -19.21 -27.69 11.26
N SER A 418 -19.47 -27.19 12.48
CA SER A 418 -19.34 -27.98 13.72
C SER A 418 -17.95 -28.57 13.97
N ILE A 419 -16.90 -27.93 13.44
CA ILE A 419 -15.50 -28.30 13.63
C ILE A 419 -14.94 -27.46 14.78
N ALA A 420 -14.76 -28.09 15.95
CA ALA A 420 -14.32 -27.41 17.17
C ALA A 420 -12.86 -27.71 17.55
N GLU A 421 -12.27 -28.76 16.97
CA GLU A 421 -10.94 -29.25 17.34
C GLU A 421 -10.15 -29.63 16.09
N PHE A 422 -8.86 -29.28 16.10
CA PHE A 422 -7.88 -29.72 15.13
C PHE A 422 -6.66 -30.26 15.88
N ASN A 423 -6.29 -31.51 15.63
CA ASN A 423 -5.11 -32.14 16.22
C ASN A 423 -4.11 -32.50 15.12
N ASN A 424 -2.95 -31.87 15.17
CA ASN A 424 -1.83 -32.14 14.27
C ASN A 424 -0.72 -32.87 15.02
N ARG A 425 -0.43 -34.08 14.59
CA ARG A 425 0.69 -34.88 15.11
C ARG A 425 1.74 -35.05 14.03
N THR A 426 2.88 -34.39 14.23
CA THR A 426 4.01 -34.44 13.29
C THR A 426 5.13 -35.29 13.86
N THR A 427 5.68 -36.18 13.03
CA THR A 427 6.91 -36.92 13.34
C THR A 427 7.93 -36.72 12.22
N ILE A 428 9.07 -36.15 12.57
CA ILE A 428 10.19 -35.86 11.68
C ILE A 428 11.29 -36.87 11.98
N CYS A 429 11.63 -37.69 11.00
CA CYS A 429 12.75 -38.64 11.06
C CYS A 429 13.91 -38.08 10.23
N LEU A 430 14.98 -37.67 10.89
CA LEU A 430 16.21 -37.20 10.26
C LEU A 430 17.24 -38.33 10.32
N GLN A 431 17.71 -38.77 9.15
CA GLN A 431 18.81 -39.71 9.06
C GLN A 431 20.00 -39.00 8.43
N THR A 432 21.08 -38.85 9.20
CA THR A 432 22.38 -38.43 8.69
C THR A 432 23.24 -39.68 8.42
N LYS A 433 24.47 -39.50 7.91
CA LYS A 433 25.41 -40.62 7.77
C LYS A 433 25.80 -41.25 9.12
N GLU A 434 25.63 -40.52 10.23
CA GLU A 434 26.19 -40.88 11.54
C GLU A 434 25.11 -41.06 12.62
N ASP A 435 23.92 -40.48 12.45
CA ASP A 435 22.89 -40.42 13.49
C ASP A 435 21.48 -40.53 12.88
N LYS A 436 20.55 -41.08 13.66
CA LYS A 436 19.12 -41.09 13.37
C LYS A 436 18.40 -40.38 14.50
N ARG A 437 17.84 -39.22 14.19
CA ARG A 437 17.03 -38.44 15.13
C ARG A 437 15.56 -38.51 14.77
N GLN A 438 14.72 -38.68 15.78
CA GLN A 438 13.28 -38.57 15.64
C GLN A 438 12.80 -37.42 16.51
N ILE A 439 12.08 -36.48 15.90
CA ILE A 439 11.45 -35.35 16.57
C ILE A 439 9.95 -35.53 16.39
N SER A 440 9.21 -35.65 17.48
CA SER A 440 7.76 -35.78 17.45
C SER A 440 7.15 -34.67 18.29
N PHE A 441 6.14 -34.00 17.77
CA PHE A 441 5.33 -33.03 18.52
C PHE A 441 3.87 -33.20 18.13
N GLU A 442 2.99 -32.91 19.09
CA GLU A 442 1.55 -32.98 18.94
C GLU A 442 0.98 -31.62 19.35
N GLN A 443 0.20 -31.02 18.45
CA GLN A 443 -0.43 -29.73 18.65
C GLN A 443 -1.93 -29.90 18.55
N LYS A 444 -2.64 -29.49 19.61
CA LYS A 444 -4.10 -29.50 19.66
C LYS A 444 -4.61 -28.06 19.70
N LEU A 445 -5.37 -27.69 18.67
CA LEU A 445 -6.06 -26.42 18.53
C LEU A 445 -7.55 -26.61 18.85
N LEU A 446 -8.11 -25.69 19.65
CA LEU A 446 -9.50 -25.72 20.08
C LEU A 446 -10.18 -24.38 19.85
N LEU A 447 -11.38 -24.41 19.27
CA LEU A 447 -12.24 -23.24 19.12
C LEU A 447 -13.32 -23.23 20.21
N VAL A 448 -13.10 -22.39 21.23
CA VAL A 448 -13.93 -22.34 22.43
C VAL A 448 -14.84 -21.11 22.38
N PRO A 449 -16.17 -21.26 22.61
CA PRO A 449 -17.05 -20.11 22.73
C PRO A 449 -16.79 -19.44 24.07
N MET A 450 -16.66 -18.11 24.09
CA MET A 450 -16.53 -17.35 25.32
C MET A 450 -17.69 -16.36 25.44
N GLN A 451 -18.36 -16.36 26.60
CA GLN A 451 -19.45 -15.45 26.86
C GLN A 451 -18.96 -14.00 26.72
N GLY A 452 -19.66 -13.20 25.89
CA GLY A 452 -19.30 -11.80 25.62
C GLY A 452 -18.44 -11.59 24.36
N PHE A 453 -17.97 -12.65 23.70
CA PHE A 453 -17.24 -12.55 22.43
C PHE A 453 -18.10 -13.04 21.26
N GLN A 454 -18.06 -12.32 20.14
CA GLN A 454 -18.77 -12.73 18.91
C GLN A 454 -18.05 -13.83 18.14
N GLN A 455 -16.72 -13.92 18.28
CA GLN A 455 -15.87 -14.93 17.63
C GLN A 455 -15.37 -15.94 18.66
N PRO A 456 -15.18 -17.23 18.28
CA PRO A 456 -14.57 -18.20 19.17
C PRO A 456 -13.11 -17.87 19.44
N ILE A 457 -12.62 -18.24 20.61
CA ILE A 457 -11.21 -18.09 20.98
C ILE A 457 -10.46 -19.36 20.60
N LEU A 458 -9.32 -19.18 19.93
CA LEU A 458 -8.38 -20.25 19.62
C LEU A 458 -7.50 -20.55 20.86
N LEU A 459 -7.59 -21.76 21.38
CA LEU A 459 -6.65 -22.27 22.39
C LEU A 459 -5.69 -23.24 21.70
N SER A 460 -4.39 -23.07 21.94
CA SER A 460 -3.34 -23.96 21.42
C SER A 460 -2.66 -24.69 22.59
N HIS A 461 -2.69 -26.02 22.55
CA HIS A 461 -1.99 -26.89 23.47
C HIS A 461 -0.89 -27.63 22.73
N ILE A 462 0.37 -27.38 23.11
CA ILE A 462 1.47 -28.25 22.70
C ILE A 462 1.50 -29.40 23.71
N LEU A 463 1.19 -30.60 23.23
CA LEU A 463 1.24 -31.82 24.01
C LEU A 463 2.66 -32.38 23.88
N GLU A 464 3.54 -32.00 24.81
CA GLU A 464 4.86 -32.64 24.94
C GLU A 464 4.66 -34.12 25.31
N LYS A 465 5.34 -35.01 24.59
CA LYS A 465 5.44 -36.45 24.93
C LYS A 465 6.86 -36.80 25.30
#